data_AF-A0A091C8W1-F1
#
_entry.id   AF-A0A091C8W1-F1
#
_cell.length_a   1.000
_cell.length_b   1.000
_cell.length_c   1.000
_cell.angle_alpha   90.00
_cell.angle_beta   90.00
_cell.angle_gamma   90.00
#
_symmetry.space_group_name_H-M   'P 1'
#
loop_
_entity.id
_entity.type
_entity.pdbx_description
1 polymer ?
#
loop_
_entity_poly.entity_id
_entity_poly.type
_entity_poly.pdbx_seq_one_letter_code
_entity_poly.pdbx_strand_id
1 'polypeptide(L)'
;MGTLKQAFDIPIAWTTDVNAAGYGEYAFGKGKGLSSVIYYTVGTGIGGGAIQDDRFIEGFSHPEMGHMLITPHPDDHFSGNCPFHENCLEGMAAGPAIEQRAGKKGQDIPADDLIWDMEAYYIAQCAYNTTLMFSPDVISFWRGRHEAKTYGSKSASNI
;
A
#
# COMPACT_ATOMS: atom_id res chain seq x y z
N MET A 1 -14.50 -20.08 -6.21
CA MET A 1 -13.87 -20.81 -7.34
C MET A 1 -14.84 -21.67 -8.19
N GLY A 2 -16.15 -21.71 -7.91
CA GLY A 2 -17.11 -22.62 -8.57
C GLY A 2 -17.20 -22.48 -10.10
N THR A 3 -17.63 -21.32 -10.61
CA THR A 3 -17.80 -21.08 -12.05
C THR A 3 -16.52 -21.30 -12.85
N LEU A 4 -15.37 -20.85 -12.32
CA LEU A 4 -14.07 -21.01 -12.99
C LEU A 4 -13.66 -22.49 -13.12
N LYS A 5 -13.83 -23.29 -12.06
CA LYS A 5 -13.51 -24.73 -12.08
C LYS A 5 -14.45 -25.55 -12.97
N GLN A 6 -15.67 -25.06 -13.20
CA GLN A 6 -16.60 -25.71 -14.14
C GLN A 6 -16.21 -25.46 -15.60
N ALA A 7 -15.64 -24.29 -15.89
CA ALA A 7 -15.25 -23.89 -17.24
C ALA A 7 -13.85 -24.42 -17.63
N PHE A 8 -12.96 -24.63 -16.65
CA PHE A 8 -11.56 -24.98 -16.92
C PHE A 8 -11.09 -26.16 -16.05
N ASP A 9 -10.59 -27.22 -16.70
CA ASP A 9 -9.99 -28.39 -16.05
C ASP A 9 -8.46 -28.23 -15.92
N ILE A 10 -8.04 -27.17 -15.22
CA ILE A 10 -6.63 -26.87 -14.92
C ILE A 10 -6.49 -26.37 -13.47
N PRO A 11 -5.28 -26.39 -12.89
CA PRO A 11 -5.05 -25.77 -11.58
C PRO A 11 -5.38 -24.27 -11.59
N ILE A 12 -6.15 -23.81 -10.61
CA ILE A 12 -6.54 -22.40 -10.44
C ILE A 12 -6.19 -21.95 -9.03
N ALA A 13 -5.44 -20.86 -8.92
CA ALA A 13 -5.17 -20.15 -7.68
C ALA A 13 -6.02 -18.88 -7.59
N TRP A 14 -6.33 -18.45 -6.37
CA TRP A 14 -7.00 -17.20 -6.09
C TRP A 14 -6.23 -16.43 -5.03
N THR A 15 -6.15 -15.13 -5.19
CA THR A 15 -5.69 -14.23 -4.13
C THR A 15 -6.20 -12.82 -4.42
N THR A 16 -5.94 -11.88 -3.53
CA THR A 16 -6.31 -10.47 -3.74
C THR A 16 -5.47 -9.84 -4.86
N ASP A 17 -5.95 -8.73 -5.41
CA ASP A 17 -5.21 -7.95 -6.40
C ASP A 17 -3.84 -7.47 -5.86
N VAL A 18 -3.78 -7.04 -4.58
CA VAL A 18 -2.54 -6.61 -3.93
C VAL A 18 -1.58 -7.75 -3.62
N ASN A 19 -2.07 -8.94 -3.29
CA ASN A 19 -1.20 -10.12 -3.18
C ASN A 19 -0.65 -10.52 -4.55
N ALA A 20 -1.47 -10.47 -5.60
CA ALA A 20 -1.01 -10.74 -6.97
C ALA A 20 0.07 -9.73 -7.42
N ALA A 21 -0.14 -8.44 -7.15
CA ALA A 21 0.84 -7.39 -7.45
C ALA A 21 2.13 -7.54 -6.61
N GLY A 22 1.99 -7.80 -5.30
CA GLY A 22 3.13 -8.06 -4.41
C GLY A 22 3.92 -9.29 -4.81
N TYR A 23 3.26 -10.34 -5.29
CA TYR A 23 3.93 -11.52 -5.86
C TYR A 23 4.72 -11.19 -7.12
N GLY A 24 4.21 -10.29 -7.97
CA GLY A 24 4.95 -9.77 -9.12
C GLY A 24 6.27 -9.11 -8.69
N GLU A 25 6.23 -8.25 -7.66
CA GLU A 25 7.42 -7.63 -7.09
C GLU A 25 8.37 -8.64 -6.45
N TYR A 26 7.84 -9.63 -5.73
CA TYR A 26 8.61 -10.72 -5.11
C TYR A 26 9.29 -11.63 -6.15
N ALA A 27 8.60 -12.00 -7.22
CA ALA A 27 9.13 -12.95 -8.21
C ALA A 27 10.03 -12.27 -9.24
N PHE A 28 9.70 -11.05 -9.66
CA PHE A 28 10.31 -10.40 -10.83
C PHE A 28 10.78 -8.97 -10.58
N GLY A 29 10.26 -8.30 -9.56
CA GLY A 29 10.58 -6.91 -9.24
C GLY A 29 11.66 -6.78 -8.17
N LYS A 30 11.50 -5.78 -7.31
CA LYS A 30 12.50 -5.42 -6.29
C LYS A 30 12.56 -6.39 -5.11
N GLY A 31 11.59 -7.28 -4.99
CA GLY A 31 11.56 -8.35 -4.00
C GLY A 31 12.31 -9.61 -4.43
N LYS A 32 12.85 -9.68 -5.66
CA LYS A 32 13.48 -10.89 -6.19
C LYS A 32 14.68 -11.32 -5.34
N GLY A 33 14.58 -12.52 -4.78
CA GLY A 33 15.61 -13.12 -3.92
C GLY A 33 15.55 -12.69 -2.46
N LEU A 34 14.52 -11.93 -2.07
CA LEU A 34 14.20 -11.59 -0.68
C LEU A 34 13.06 -12.49 -0.20
N SER A 35 13.01 -12.79 1.09
CA SER A 35 11.97 -13.66 1.68
C SER A 35 10.87 -12.87 2.37
N SER A 36 11.08 -11.57 2.64
CA SER A 36 10.07 -10.68 3.21
C SER A 36 9.83 -9.43 2.36
N VAL A 37 8.70 -9.39 1.66
CA VAL A 37 8.34 -8.35 0.69
C VAL A 37 6.95 -7.82 1.02
N ILE A 38 6.84 -6.51 1.25
CA ILE A 38 5.55 -5.84 1.43
C ILE A 38 5.28 -4.93 0.25
N TYR A 39 4.07 -5.03 -0.28
CA TYR A 39 3.60 -4.22 -1.39
C TYR A 39 2.37 -3.42 -0.95
N TYR A 40 2.35 -2.14 -1.31
CA TYR A 40 1.18 -1.27 -1.16
C TYR A 40 0.78 -0.69 -2.51
N THR A 41 -0.52 -0.70 -2.79
CA THR A 41 -1.11 0.12 -3.85
C THR A 41 -1.73 1.37 -3.25
N VAL A 42 -1.52 2.52 -3.88
CA VAL A 42 -2.18 3.77 -3.52
C VAL A 42 -2.87 4.33 -4.77
N GLY A 43 -4.19 4.22 -4.78
CA GLY A 43 -5.03 4.57 -5.93
C GLY A 43 -6.43 4.97 -5.49
N THR A 44 -7.47 4.35 -6.04
CA THR A 44 -8.86 4.55 -5.61
C THR A 44 -9.05 4.22 -4.13
N GLY A 45 -8.40 3.15 -3.67
CA GLY A 45 -8.22 2.82 -2.27
C GLY A 45 -6.74 2.64 -1.94
N ILE A 46 -6.46 2.16 -0.73
CA ILE A 46 -5.14 1.73 -0.30
C ILE A 46 -5.24 0.29 0.17
N GLY A 47 -4.50 -0.59 -0.49
CA GLY A 47 -4.42 -2.00 -0.14
C GLY A 47 -2.97 -2.43 0.02
N GLY A 48 -2.74 -3.48 0.80
CA GLY A 48 -1.41 -4.04 1.03
C GLY A 48 -1.39 -5.56 0.91
N GLY A 49 -0.36 -6.08 0.26
CA GLY A 49 -0.04 -7.50 0.20
C GLY A 49 1.31 -7.75 0.89
N ALA A 50 1.42 -8.85 1.63
CA ALA A 50 2.59 -9.15 2.43
C ALA A 50 3.07 -10.59 2.18
N ILE A 51 4.36 -10.74 1.95
CA ILE A 51 5.05 -12.03 1.87
C ILE A 51 6.12 -12.04 2.97
N GLN A 52 6.18 -13.12 3.74
CA GLN A 52 7.20 -13.36 4.77
C GLN A 52 7.54 -14.86 4.77
N ASP A 53 8.83 -15.17 4.90
CA ASP A 53 9.34 -16.54 4.78
C ASP A 53 8.80 -17.26 3.54
N ASP A 54 8.84 -16.55 2.40
CA ASP A 54 8.40 -17.02 1.07
C ASP A 54 6.92 -17.41 0.99
N ARG A 55 6.09 -16.93 1.92
CA ARG A 55 4.65 -17.22 2.00
C ARG A 55 3.85 -15.94 2.12
N PHE A 56 2.68 -15.91 1.51
CA PHE A 56 1.73 -14.83 1.76
C PHE A 56 1.33 -14.82 3.24
N ILE A 57 1.28 -13.62 3.82
CA ILE A 57 0.65 -13.41 5.11
C ILE A 57 -0.85 -13.46 4.89
N GLU A 58 -1.44 -14.56 5.32
CA GLU A 58 -2.89 -14.79 5.34
C GLU A 58 -3.24 -15.48 6.66
N GLY A 59 -4.43 -15.19 7.19
CA GLY A 59 -4.90 -15.77 8.45
C GLY A 59 -6.41 -16.03 8.39
N PHE A 60 -7.15 -15.50 9.37
CA PHE A 60 -8.62 -15.48 9.30
C PHE A 60 -9.14 -14.77 8.03
N SER A 61 -8.40 -13.76 7.57
CA SER A 61 -8.61 -13.02 6.32
C SER A 61 -7.25 -12.67 5.69
N HIS A 62 -7.27 -12.14 4.47
CA HIS A 62 -6.16 -11.35 3.96
C HIS A 62 -6.03 -10.02 4.75
N PRO A 63 -4.83 -9.43 4.83
CA PRO A 63 -4.62 -8.14 5.48
C PRO A 63 -5.41 -7.01 4.81
N GLU A 64 -5.96 -6.12 5.63
CA GLU A 64 -6.61 -4.86 5.21
C GLU A 64 -5.76 -3.66 5.62
N MET A 65 -4.51 -3.65 5.15
CA MET A 65 -3.45 -2.78 5.67
C MET A 65 -3.73 -1.28 5.45
N GLY A 66 -4.56 -0.92 4.45
CA GLY A 66 -4.95 0.47 4.20
C GLY A 66 -5.92 1.04 5.23
N HIS A 67 -6.53 0.21 6.08
CA HIS A 67 -7.40 0.67 7.16
C HIS A 67 -6.67 0.86 8.49
N MET A 68 -5.34 0.84 8.51
CA MET A 68 -4.60 1.23 9.70
C MET A 68 -4.91 2.68 10.08
N LEU A 69 -5.13 2.94 11.36
CA LEU A 69 -5.29 4.30 11.87
C LEU A 69 -3.97 5.04 11.80
N ILE A 70 -4.05 6.33 11.49
CA ILE A 70 -2.90 7.23 11.44
C ILE A 70 -3.17 8.47 12.29
N THR A 71 -2.09 9.17 12.61
CA THR A 71 -2.18 10.50 13.22
C THR A 71 -2.38 11.52 12.10
N PRO A 72 -3.47 12.32 12.11
CA PRO A 72 -3.65 13.40 11.14
C PRO A 72 -2.48 14.41 11.17
N HIS A 73 -2.16 15.00 10.02
CA HIS A 73 -1.18 16.07 9.94
C HIS A 73 -1.73 17.30 10.71
N PRO A 74 -0.91 18.04 11.46
CA PRO A 74 -1.39 19.16 12.30
C PRO A 74 -2.15 20.23 11.51
N ASP A 75 -1.76 20.44 10.24
CA ASP A 75 -2.40 21.40 9.34
C ASP A 75 -3.51 20.79 8.45
N ASP A 76 -3.84 19.50 8.62
CA ASP A 76 -4.91 18.85 7.85
C ASP A 76 -6.22 18.83 8.65
N HIS A 77 -7.23 19.52 8.13
CA HIS A 77 -8.57 19.58 8.72
C HIS A 77 -9.56 18.62 8.07
N PHE A 78 -9.09 17.78 7.13
CA PHE A 78 -9.91 16.78 6.48
C PHE A 78 -10.30 15.66 7.46
N SER A 79 -11.59 15.35 7.53
CA SER A 79 -12.11 14.29 8.41
C SER A 79 -11.84 12.87 7.89
N GLY A 80 -11.49 12.73 6.62
CA GLY A 80 -11.33 11.44 5.96
C GLY A 80 -12.54 11.04 5.12
N ASN A 81 -12.33 10.22 4.10
CA ASN A 81 -13.38 9.75 3.20
C ASN A 81 -13.80 8.30 3.42
N CYS A 82 -13.12 7.58 4.33
CA CYS A 82 -13.41 6.19 4.58
C CYS A 82 -14.74 6.08 5.35
N PRO A 83 -15.75 5.35 4.83
CA PRO A 83 -17.06 5.28 5.47
C PRO A 83 -17.06 4.49 6.79
N PHE A 84 -15.96 3.82 7.12
CA PHE A 84 -15.84 2.98 8.31
C PHE A 84 -14.99 3.60 9.43
N HIS A 85 -13.91 4.30 9.06
CA HIS A 85 -12.83 4.60 10.00
C HIS A 85 -12.37 6.06 10.00
N GLU A 86 -13.02 6.95 9.24
CA GLU A 86 -12.67 8.38 9.12
C GLU A 86 -11.17 8.57 8.80
N ASN A 87 -10.31 8.65 9.82
CA ASN A 87 -8.87 8.88 9.75
C ASN A 87 -7.98 7.62 9.55
N CYS A 88 -8.47 6.57 8.89
CA CYS A 88 -7.56 5.50 8.44
C CYS A 88 -6.70 5.95 7.25
N LEU A 89 -5.60 5.23 6.98
CA LEU A 89 -4.66 5.56 5.92
C LEU A 89 -5.37 5.76 4.55
N GLU A 90 -6.24 4.83 4.15
CA GLU A 90 -7.07 4.97 2.94
C GLU A 90 -7.94 6.23 3.00
N GLY A 91 -8.61 6.43 4.13
CA GLY A 91 -9.48 7.58 4.39
C GLY A 91 -8.80 8.93 4.20
N MET A 92 -7.48 8.98 4.41
CA MET A 92 -6.71 10.22 4.42
C MET A 92 -5.80 10.39 3.21
N ALA A 93 -5.33 9.30 2.57
CA ALA A 93 -4.28 9.35 1.55
C ALA A 93 -4.66 8.70 0.20
N ALA A 94 -5.84 8.11 0.07
CA ALA A 94 -6.29 7.58 -1.22
C ALA A 94 -6.60 8.71 -2.22
N GLY A 95 -6.61 8.39 -3.51
CA GLY A 95 -6.96 9.31 -4.59
C GLY A 95 -8.26 10.10 -4.34
N PRO A 96 -9.37 9.44 -3.97
CA PRO A 96 -10.61 10.14 -3.65
C PRO A 96 -10.53 11.00 -2.38
N ALA A 97 -9.64 10.68 -1.43
CA ALA A 97 -9.43 11.48 -0.22
C ALA A 97 -8.72 12.79 -0.57
N ILE A 98 -7.69 12.70 -1.42
CA ILE A 98 -6.99 13.86 -1.98
C ILE A 98 -7.96 14.72 -2.80
N GLU A 99 -8.77 14.10 -3.66
CA GLU A 99 -9.72 14.82 -4.50
C GLU A 99 -10.76 15.57 -3.67
N GLN A 100 -11.31 14.94 -2.64
CA GLN A 100 -12.27 15.56 -1.75
C GLN A 100 -11.62 16.67 -0.90
N ARG A 101 -10.39 16.47 -0.42
CA ARG A 101 -9.64 17.47 0.35
C ARG A 101 -9.28 18.70 -0.49
N ALA A 102 -8.80 18.51 -1.71
CA ALA A 102 -8.32 19.59 -2.59
C ALA A 102 -9.41 20.21 -3.48
N GLY A 103 -10.57 19.57 -3.59
CA GLY A 103 -11.65 19.95 -4.50
C GLY A 103 -11.32 19.75 -5.99
N LYS A 104 -10.26 18.99 -6.32
CA LYS A 104 -9.83 18.67 -7.69
C LYS A 104 -9.07 17.35 -7.71
N LYS A 105 -9.01 16.68 -8.87
CA LYS A 105 -8.28 15.42 -9.03
C LYS A 105 -6.80 15.63 -8.78
N GLY A 106 -6.13 14.63 -8.21
CA GLY A 106 -4.69 14.70 -7.90
C GLY A 106 -3.76 14.96 -9.09
N GLN A 107 -4.21 14.77 -10.34
CA GLN A 107 -3.46 15.18 -11.55
C GLN A 107 -3.32 16.69 -11.67
N ASP A 108 -4.35 17.40 -11.24
CA ASP A 108 -4.55 18.80 -11.51
C ASP A 108 -4.04 19.65 -10.34
N ILE A 109 -3.42 19.00 -9.35
CA ILE A 109 -2.76 19.61 -8.19
C ILE A 109 -1.28 19.83 -8.55
N PRO A 110 -0.75 21.07 -8.40
CA PRO A 110 0.67 21.36 -8.59
C PRO A 110 1.57 20.47 -7.72
N ALA A 111 2.74 20.08 -8.22
CA ALA A 111 3.65 19.17 -7.51
C ALA A 111 4.25 19.75 -6.22
N ASP A 112 4.18 21.07 -6.03
CA ASP A 112 4.65 21.83 -4.88
C ASP A 112 3.52 22.20 -3.89
N ASP A 113 2.32 21.67 -4.08
CA ASP A 113 1.20 21.86 -3.16
C ASP A 113 1.43 21.08 -1.84
N LEU A 114 1.06 21.71 -0.72
CA LEU A 114 1.21 21.16 0.64
C LEU A 114 0.49 19.81 0.82
N ILE A 115 -0.53 19.52 0.01
CA ILE A 115 -1.24 18.23 0.09
C ILE A 115 -0.31 17.03 -0.17
N TRP A 116 0.76 17.21 -0.94
CA TRP A 116 1.75 16.15 -1.16
C TRP A 116 2.65 15.93 0.05
N ASP A 117 2.93 16.97 0.84
CA ASP A 117 3.62 16.84 2.12
C ASP A 117 2.72 16.11 3.14
N MET A 118 1.43 16.44 3.17
CA MET A 118 0.44 15.72 4.01
C MET A 118 0.34 14.25 3.61
N GLU A 119 0.24 13.96 2.32
CA GLU A 119 0.22 12.59 1.81
C GLU A 119 1.50 11.83 2.14
N ALA A 120 2.67 12.45 1.90
CA ALA A 120 3.96 11.85 2.23
C ALA A 120 4.07 11.57 3.74
N TYR A 121 3.54 12.46 4.59
CA TYR A 121 3.45 12.26 6.04
C TYR A 121 2.60 11.03 6.40
N TYR A 122 1.48 10.80 5.72
CA TYR A 122 0.64 9.62 5.93
C TYR A 122 1.28 8.33 5.41
N ILE A 123 1.90 8.37 4.22
CA ILE A 123 2.63 7.22 3.67
C ILE A 123 3.87 6.88 4.52
N ALA A 124 4.53 7.88 5.12
CA ALA A 124 5.63 7.65 6.05
C ALA A 124 5.17 6.92 7.32
N GLN A 125 4.00 7.28 7.87
CA GLN A 125 3.39 6.52 8.98
C GLN A 125 3.04 5.09 8.58
N CYS A 126 2.55 4.88 7.35
CA CYS A 126 2.33 3.55 6.80
C CYS A 126 3.64 2.74 6.82
N ALA A 127 4.70 3.25 6.20
CA ALA A 127 6.01 2.58 6.17
C ALA A 127 6.53 2.29 7.59
N TYR A 128 6.42 3.24 8.52
CA TYR A 128 6.79 3.06 9.92
C TYR A 128 6.03 1.90 10.58
N ASN A 129 4.70 1.90 10.48
CA ASN A 129 3.86 0.85 11.05
C ASN A 129 4.16 -0.51 10.40
N THR A 130 4.36 -0.56 9.09
CA THR A 130 4.75 -1.78 8.37
C THR A 130 6.07 -2.32 8.90
N THR A 131 7.08 -1.47 9.07
CA THR A 131 8.39 -1.88 9.61
C THR A 131 8.25 -2.44 11.02
N LEU A 132 7.47 -1.80 11.89
CA LEU A 132 7.24 -2.30 13.25
C LEU A 132 6.53 -3.65 13.30
N MET A 133 5.57 -3.89 12.39
CA MET A 133 4.77 -5.12 12.41
C MET A 133 5.47 -6.28 11.71
N PHE A 134 6.14 -6.03 10.58
CA PHE A 134 6.64 -7.07 9.69
C PHE A 134 8.16 -7.15 9.62
N SER A 135 8.86 -6.05 9.94
CA SER A 135 10.31 -5.92 9.73
C SER A 135 10.77 -6.48 8.36
N PRO A 136 10.18 -6.01 7.25
CA PRO A 136 10.41 -6.63 5.95
C PRO A 136 11.76 -6.23 5.34
N ASP A 137 12.24 -7.03 4.39
CA ASP A 137 13.44 -6.71 3.62
C ASP A 137 13.20 -5.50 2.71
N VAL A 138 11.98 -5.37 2.18
CA VAL A 138 11.59 -4.27 1.29
C VAL A 138 10.12 -3.90 1.41
N ILE A 139 9.83 -2.59 1.32
CA ILE A 139 8.49 -2.05 1.15
C ILE A 139 8.41 -1.33 -0.21
N SER A 140 7.52 -1.82 -1.07
CA SER A 140 7.24 -1.27 -2.38
C SER A 140 5.91 -0.53 -2.38
N PHE A 141 5.92 0.77 -2.71
CA PHE A 141 4.70 1.56 -2.92
C PHE A 141 4.48 1.79 -4.41
N TRP A 142 3.29 1.44 -4.90
CA TRP A 142 2.86 1.74 -6.25
C TRP A 142 1.82 2.86 -6.28
N ARG A 143 1.98 3.80 -7.22
CA ARG A 143 1.01 4.86 -7.53
C ARG A 143 0.80 4.96 -9.02
N GLY A 144 -0.46 5.08 -9.46
CA GLY A 144 -0.87 5.09 -10.87
C GLY A 144 -0.32 6.20 -11.78
N ARG A 145 0.63 7.02 -11.32
CA ARG A 145 1.35 8.03 -12.12
C ARG A 145 2.78 8.36 -11.69
N HIS A 146 3.30 7.71 -10.66
CA HIS A 146 4.69 7.85 -10.25
C HIS A 146 5.27 6.45 -10.11
N GLU A 147 6.42 6.22 -10.72
CA GLU A 147 7.20 4.98 -10.58
C GLU A 147 7.23 4.53 -9.13
N ALA A 148 7.19 3.20 -8.91
CA ALA A 148 7.18 2.64 -7.58
C ALA A 148 8.40 3.11 -6.76
N LYS A 149 8.16 4.02 -5.79
CA LYS A 149 9.19 4.47 -4.86
C LYS A 149 9.35 3.41 -3.78
N THR A 150 10.54 2.84 -3.68
CA THR A 150 10.92 1.89 -2.63
C THR A 150 11.63 2.60 -1.50
N TYR A 151 11.25 2.31 -0.28
CA TYR A 151 11.95 2.72 0.93
C TYR A 151 12.50 1.46 1.61
N GLY A 152 13.82 1.39 1.80
CA GLY A 152 14.52 0.23 2.35
C GLY A 152 15.95 0.57 2.74
N SER A 153 16.45 -0.09 3.79
CA SER A 153 17.73 0.19 4.43
C SER A 153 18.90 -0.01 3.46
N LYS A 154 19.70 1.04 3.26
CA LYS A 154 21.08 0.82 2.82
C LYS A 154 21.77 0.02 3.92
N SER A 155 22.44 -1.05 3.53
CA SER A 155 23.30 -1.84 4.39
C SER A 155 24.14 -0.94 5.30
N ALA A 156 24.05 -1.18 6.61
CA ALA A 156 25.04 -0.70 7.57
C ALA A 156 26.35 -1.44 7.30
N SER A 157 27.08 -0.97 6.30
CA SER A 157 28.45 -1.38 5.99
C SER A 157 29.17 -0.14 5.47
N ASN A 158 29.48 0.77 6.40
CA ASN A 158 30.59 1.73 6.40
C ASN A 158 30.26 2.91 7.35
N ILE A 159 30.29 2.66 8.67
CA ILE A 159 30.83 3.56 9.72
C ILE A 159 31.35 2.63 10.83
#